data_AF-A0A3A8S2A1-F1
#
_entry.id   AF-A0A3A8S2A1-F1
#
_cell.length_a   1.000
_cell.length_b   1.000
_cell.length_c   1.000
_cell.angle_alpha   90.00
_cell.angle_beta   90.00
_cell.angle_gamma   90.00
#
_symmetry.space_group_name_H-M   'P 1'
#
loop_
_entity.id
_entity.type
_entity.pdbx_description
1 polymer ?
#
loop_
_entity_poly.entity_id
_entity_poly.type
_entity_poly.pdbx_seq_one_letter_code
_entity_poly.pdbx_strand_id
1 'polypeptide(L)'
;MNIHRLRRLFSRALHASLATPLVLAGCDGSESSVDLKDYSEVACAVQGLSVSDLTLTPEQDFVQLRYINPNGGQAPSTYVNVSASGEPCATATNVPACTTALENANVTTGFHHVCVDFCSESFLVTTRGDEVKTHSTLEELQQLLGTVDTEQEAVLKTFASGYSLLCGDKKHGAVKKNADGSFNVVATKGYACGPGTELTQHVVRVSASGEVQEQEKRVLEKGDPNCNIGRRPVGLQVAEACESPEALGRYFANAAHLEAASVHAFLRLRDELAMHGADVGLQDAARRSAMEEVQHAQVTDRLARRFGGTPQRPVVEELPPRSLVDVAMENAVEGCVRETYGALLAHHQALHARDLEVREAMVRIAEDETRHAALSWDIDQWARPRLSTEEREALREAQKRAVAALREDVAVQLDASIITMAGMPTPEAALALLDTLEQDLWA
;
A
#
# COMPACT_ATOMS: atom_id res chain seq x y z
N MET A 1 -9.74 -22.19 9.31
CA MET A 1 -9.55 -22.07 10.78
C MET A 1 -10.90 -22.22 11.49
N ASN A 2 -11.03 -23.08 12.51
CA ASN A 2 -12.34 -23.20 13.18
C ASN A 2 -12.71 -21.91 13.96
N ILE A 3 -13.94 -21.42 13.75
CA ILE A 3 -14.52 -20.23 14.40
C ILE A 3 -14.39 -20.23 15.95
N HIS A 4 -14.46 -21.39 16.60
CA HIS A 4 -14.27 -21.52 18.05
C HIS A 4 -12.81 -21.25 18.49
N ARG A 5 -11.82 -21.39 17.60
CA ARG A 5 -10.45 -20.92 17.86
C ARG A 5 -10.40 -19.39 17.79
N LEU A 6 -10.95 -18.76 16.75
CA LEU A 6 -11.00 -17.30 16.65
C LEU A 6 -11.70 -16.66 17.86
N ARG A 7 -12.90 -17.13 18.25
CA ARG A 7 -13.59 -16.63 19.46
C ARG A 7 -12.74 -16.75 20.75
N ARG A 8 -11.93 -17.81 20.89
CA ARG A 8 -11.00 -17.94 22.04
C ARG A 8 -9.81 -16.98 21.95
N LEU A 9 -9.28 -16.74 20.75
CA LEU A 9 -8.20 -15.77 20.53
C LEU A 9 -8.69 -14.35 20.80
N PHE A 10 -9.87 -13.98 20.27
CA PHE A 10 -10.48 -12.68 20.53
C PHE A 10 -10.76 -12.47 22.01
N SER A 11 -11.30 -13.49 22.70
CA SER A 11 -11.46 -13.45 24.15
C SER A 11 -10.13 -13.21 24.88
N ARG A 12 -9.04 -13.91 24.51
CA ARG A 12 -7.70 -13.68 25.11
C ARG A 12 -7.21 -12.25 24.86
N ALA A 13 -7.29 -11.76 23.64
CA ALA A 13 -6.82 -10.42 23.25
C ALA A 13 -7.57 -9.32 24.02
N LEU A 14 -8.91 -9.40 24.11
CA LEU A 14 -9.75 -8.44 24.83
C LEU A 14 -9.50 -8.43 26.35
N HIS A 15 -8.99 -9.52 26.93
CA HIS A 15 -8.54 -9.51 28.33
C HIS A 15 -7.13 -8.94 28.50
N ALA A 16 -6.24 -9.13 27.51
CA ALA A 16 -4.87 -8.62 27.53
C ALA A 16 -4.81 -7.09 27.37
N SER A 17 -5.70 -6.50 26.57
CA SER A 17 -5.75 -5.05 26.31
C SER A 17 -6.23 -4.19 27.50
N LEU A 18 -6.57 -4.79 28.65
CA LEU A 18 -7.02 -4.10 29.86
C LEU A 18 -5.87 -3.62 30.78
N ALA A 19 -4.60 -3.86 30.41
CA ALA A 19 -3.43 -3.48 31.18
C ALA A 19 -2.74 -2.21 30.63
N THR A 20 -2.99 -1.05 31.25
CA THR A 20 -2.47 0.26 30.81
C THR A 20 -1.06 0.60 31.32
N PRO A 21 -0.16 1.07 30.42
CA PRO A 21 0.92 1.99 30.75
C PRO A 21 0.49 3.46 30.55
N LEU A 22 0.99 4.39 31.36
CA LEU A 22 0.79 5.84 31.17
C LEU A 22 1.97 6.51 30.45
N VAL A 23 1.72 7.31 29.40
CA VAL A 23 2.66 8.32 28.87
C VAL A 23 1.90 9.60 28.43
N LEU A 24 2.58 10.75 28.45
CA LEU A 24 2.10 12.10 28.12
C LEU A 24 2.43 12.51 26.67
N ALA A 25 1.61 13.37 26.07
CA ALA A 25 1.81 13.95 24.72
C ALA A 25 2.22 15.44 24.75
N GLY A 26 2.85 15.90 23.66
CA GLY A 26 3.20 17.31 23.38
C GLY A 26 3.06 17.64 21.89
N CYS A 27 3.00 18.93 21.52
CA CYS A 27 2.61 19.37 20.16
C CYS A 27 3.40 20.58 19.63
N ASP A 28 3.51 20.63 18.30
CA ASP A 28 3.77 21.76 17.39
C ASP A 28 3.12 21.39 16.02
N GLY A 29 3.05 22.15 14.93
CA GLY A 29 3.49 23.51 14.56
C GLY A 29 3.19 23.70 13.05
N SER A 30 3.30 24.90 12.45
CA SER A 30 2.99 25.08 11.01
C SER A 30 3.62 26.31 10.32
N GLU A 31 4.17 26.16 9.10
CA GLU A 31 4.65 27.27 8.23
C GLU A 31 4.43 27.02 6.69
N SER A 32 4.75 28.04 5.86
CA SER A 32 4.25 28.29 4.48
C SER A 32 4.98 27.61 3.29
N SER A 33 4.33 27.58 2.11
CA SER A 33 4.69 26.88 0.84
C SER A 33 6.01 27.27 0.13
N VAL A 34 6.64 26.33 -0.60
CA VAL A 34 7.79 26.56 -1.52
C VAL A 34 7.39 27.52 -2.66
N ASP A 35 8.28 28.45 -3.04
CA ASP A 35 8.17 29.17 -4.31
C ASP A 35 8.78 28.34 -5.45
N LEU A 36 7.92 27.78 -6.31
CA LEU A 36 8.29 26.86 -7.39
C LEU A 36 8.51 27.55 -8.75
N LYS A 37 8.51 28.89 -8.82
CA LYS A 37 8.59 29.63 -10.11
C LYS A 37 9.81 29.29 -10.96
N ASP A 38 10.96 29.09 -10.31
CA ASP A 38 12.24 28.84 -10.97
C ASP A 38 12.52 27.33 -11.22
N TYR A 39 11.59 26.44 -10.89
CA TYR A 39 11.77 25.00 -11.07
C TYR A 39 11.20 24.54 -12.41
N SER A 40 11.96 23.71 -13.13
CA SER A 40 11.52 22.87 -14.25
C SER A 40 10.61 21.74 -13.75
N GLU A 41 9.75 21.21 -14.63
CA GLU A 41 9.11 19.90 -14.39
C GLU A 41 10.13 18.79 -14.60
N VAL A 42 9.99 17.67 -13.89
CA VAL A 42 10.83 16.49 -14.14
C VAL A 42 10.52 15.90 -15.52
N ALA A 43 11.55 15.49 -16.27
CA ALA A 43 11.33 14.91 -17.59
C ALA A 43 10.75 13.49 -17.45
N CYS A 44 9.70 13.20 -18.22
CA CYS A 44 8.99 11.93 -18.16
C CYS A 44 8.71 11.34 -19.55
N ALA A 45 8.69 10.01 -19.59
CA ALA A 45 8.14 9.22 -20.68
C ALA A 45 6.70 8.76 -20.34
N VAL A 46 6.06 8.05 -21.26
CA VAL A 46 4.66 7.61 -21.13
C VAL A 46 4.39 6.77 -19.87
N GLN A 47 5.37 6.01 -19.36
CA GLN A 47 5.20 5.11 -18.21
C GLN A 47 5.91 5.59 -16.93
N GLY A 48 6.52 6.78 -16.90
CA GLY A 48 7.16 7.34 -15.70
C GLY A 48 8.37 8.24 -15.99
N LEU A 49 9.28 8.36 -15.03
CA LEU A 49 10.48 9.18 -15.14
C LEU A 49 11.30 8.83 -16.40
N SER A 50 11.77 9.86 -17.11
CA SER A 50 12.61 9.67 -18.29
C SER A 50 14.06 9.33 -17.94
N VAL A 51 14.73 8.61 -18.82
CA VAL A 51 16.20 8.46 -18.85
C VAL A 51 16.82 9.10 -20.09
N SER A 52 16.07 9.98 -20.77
CA SER A 52 16.62 10.95 -21.70
C SER A 52 17.43 12.02 -20.95
N ASP A 53 18.41 12.64 -21.61
CA ASP A 53 19.29 13.67 -21.03
C ASP A 53 20.15 13.17 -19.84
N LEU A 54 20.63 11.93 -19.92
CA LEU A 54 21.71 11.40 -19.07
C LEU A 54 23.04 11.44 -19.84
N THR A 55 24.09 12.00 -19.25
CA THR A 55 25.44 12.17 -19.79
C THR A 55 26.39 11.09 -19.26
N LEU A 56 26.01 9.83 -19.49
CA LEU A 56 26.71 8.67 -18.92
C LEU A 56 28.18 8.58 -19.39
N THR A 57 29.10 8.35 -18.47
CA THR A 57 30.54 8.22 -18.77
C THR A 57 31.09 6.88 -18.28
N PRO A 58 31.57 5.98 -19.17
CA PRO A 58 31.63 6.11 -20.62
C PRO A 58 30.24 6.15 -21.27
N GLU A 59 30.15 6.74 -22.46
CA GLU A 59 28.93 6.80 -23.26
C GLU A 59 28.38 5.38 -23.50
N GLN A 60 27.06 5.22 -23.39
CA GLN A 60 26.36 3.95 -23.60
C GLN A 60 25.55 4.04 -24.90
N ASP A 61 25.43 2.94 -25.63
CA ASP A 61 24.55 2.88 -26.81
C ASP A 61 23.08 3.11 -26.41
N PHE A 62 22.71 2.57 -25.24
CA PHE A 62 21.34 2.54 -24.75
C PHE A 62 21.30 2.54 -23.22
N VAL A 63 20.28 3.19 -22.65
CA VAL A 63 19.88 3.10 -21.24
C VAL A 63 18.37 2.96 -21.13
N GLN A 64 17.90 2.10 -20.24
CA GLN A 64 16.47 1.89 -19.97
C GLN A 64 16.21 1.73 -18.48
N LEU A 65 15.23 2.46 -17.97
CA LEU A 65 14.68 2.27 -16.63
C LEU A 65 13.62 1.17 -16.67
N ARG A 66 13.78 0.19 -15.79
CA ARG A 66 12.87 -0.94 -15.60
C ARG A 66 12.42 -0.99 -14.15
N TYR A 67 11.26 -1.60 -13.91
CA TYR A 67 10.95 -2.16 -12.59
C TYR A 67 10.47 -3.61 -12.71
N ILE A 68 10.68 -4.40 -11.67
CA ILE A 68 9.99 -5.68 -11.44
C ILE A 68 9.01 -5.54 -10.28
N ASN A 69 7.96 -6.37 -10.27
CA ASN A 69 7.20 -6.62 -9.04
C ASN A 69 7.80 -7.88 -8.38
N PRO A 70 8.47 -7.78 -7.21
CA PRO A 70 9.09 -8.93 -6.55
C PRO A 70 8.08 -9.95 -6.02
N ASN A 71 6.77 -9.62 -6.00
CA ASN A 71 5.69 -10.55 -5.65
C ASN A 71 4.92 -11.06 -6.89
N GLY A 72 5.28 -10.63 -8.10
CA GLY A 72 4.70 -11.12 -9.34
C GLY A 72 5.18 -12.54 -9.64
N GLY A 73 4.45 -13.55 -9.16
CA GLY A 73 4.87 -14.95 -9.05
C GLY A 73 5.12 -15.75 -10.34
N GLN A 74 5.45 -15.10 -11.46
CA GLN A 74 5.95 -15.79 -12.65
C GLN A 74 7.45 -15.53 -12.79
N ALA A 75 8.24 -16.61 -12.68
CA ALA A 75 9.62 -16.63 -13.12
C ALA A 75 9.67 -16.92 -14.64
N PRO A 76 10.52 -16.23 -15.43
CA PRO A 76 11.35 -15.10 -15.03
C PRO A 76 10.50 -13.86 -14.73
N SER A 77 10.87 -13.10 -13.70
CA SER A 77 10.15 -11.90 -13.26
C SER A 77 9.98 -10.94 -14.44
N THR A 78 8.75 -10.76 -14.92
CA THR A 78 8.51 -9.86 -16.05
C THR A 78 8.73 -8.42 -15.61
N TYR A 79 9.78 -7.80 -16.15
CA TYR A 79 10.05 -6.38 -15.95
C TYR A 79 9.12 -5.52 -16.81
N VAL A 80 8.86 -4.30 -16.35
CA VAL A 80 8.11 -3.27 -17.08
C VAL A 80 9.09 -2.16 -17.50
N ASN A 81 8.97 -1.71 -18.75
CA ASN A 81 9.83 -0.70 -19.35
C ASN A 81 9.28 0.72 -19.09
N VAL A 82 9.87 1.44 -18.15
CA VAL A 82 9.42 2.79 -17.74
C VAL A 82 9.77 3.83 -18.80
N SER A 83 11.03 3.87 -19.20
CA SER A 83 11.57 4.83 -20.16
C SER A 83 12.90 4.34 -20.73
N ALA A 84 13.30 4.86 -21.89
CA ALA A 84 14.55 4.49 -22.55
C ALA A 84 15.14 5.67 -23.33
N SER A 85 16.46 5.61 -23.57
CA SER A 85 17.22 6.58 -24.37
C SER A 85 18.37 5.86 -25.10
N GLY A 86 18.72 6.34 -26.29
CA GLY A 86 19.71 5.70 -27.18
C GLY A 86 19.13 4.60 -28.07
N GLU A 87 20.00 3.86 -28.74
CA GLU A 87 19.67 2.75 -29.66
C GLU A 87 20.24 1.42 -29.10
N PRO A 88 19.38 0.43 -28.78
CA PRO A 88 19.83 -0.86 -28.24
C PRO A 88 20.93 -1.52 -29.06
N CYS A 89 22.06 -1.85 -28.42
CA CYS A 89 23.16 -2.60 -29.02
C CYS A 89 23.78 -1.94 -30.27
N ALA A 90 23.70 -0.62 -30.43
CA ALA A 90 24.11 0.09 -31.64
C ALA A 90 25.59 -0.13 -32.02
N THR A 91 26.49 -0.35 -31.06
CA THR A 91 27.91 -0.62 -31.33
C THR A 91 28.31 -2.09 -31.14
N ALA A 92 27.35 -3.01 -30.93
CA ALA A 92 27.59 -4.44 -30.74
C ALA A 92 28.18 -5.11 -32.00
N THR A 93 29.18 -5.97 -31.81
CA THR A 93 29.70 -6.80 -32.91
C THR A 93 28.78 -7.97 -33.21
N ASN A 94 27.98 -8.40 -32.22
CA ASN A 94 26.96 -9.42 -32.35
C ASN A 94 25.60 -8.90 -31.84
N VAL A 95 24.97 -8.02 -32.63
CA VAL A 95 23.68 -7.39 -32.32
C VAL A 95 22.62 -8.41 -31.84
N PRO A 96 22.36 -9.56 -32.51
CA PRO A 96 21.37 -10.53 -32.03
C PRO A 96 21.65 -11.06 -30.62
N ALA A 97 22.91 -11.35 -30.28
CA ALA A 97 23.26 -11.82 -28.94
C ALA A 97 23.10 -10.71 -27.89
N CYS A 98 23.48 -9.47 -28.21
CA CYS A 98 23.28 -8.32 -27.33
C CYS A 98 21.77 -8.05 -27.11
N THR A 99 20.94 -8.08 -28.16
CA THR A 99 19.49 -7.92 -28.03
C THR A 99 18.88 -9.01 -27.14
N THR A 100 19.24 -10.28 -27.35
CA THR A 100 18.79 -11.39 -26.48
C THR A 100 19.26 -11.19 -25.03
N ALA A 101 20.49 -10.72 -24.80
CA ALA A 101 20.98 -10.43 -23.45
C ALA A 101 20.19 -9.26 -22.80
N LEU A 102 19.88 -8.20 -23.55
CA LEU A 102 19.07 -7.07 -23.10
C LEU A 102 17.62 -7.45 -22.78
N GLU A 103 17.01 -8.35 -23.55
CA GLU A 103 15.67 -8.90 -23.29
C GLU A 103 15.64 -9.79 -22.03
N ASN A 104 16.75 -10.43 -21.67
CA ASN A 104 16.84 -11.27 -20.47
C ASN A 104 17.45 -10.54 -19.25
N ALA A 105 17.95 -9.31 -19.42
CA ALA A 105 18.63 -8.55 -18.37
C ALA A 105 17.67 -8.15 -17.24
N ASN A 106 17.90 -8.67 -16.05
CA ASN A 106 16.96 -8.61 -14.94
C ASN A 106 17.66 -8.72 -13.59
N VAL A 107 16.94 -8.41 -12.51
CA VAL A 107 17.45 -8.43 -11.13
C VAL A 107 16.42 -9.05 -10.17
N THR A 108 16.77 -9.17 -8.89
CA THR A 108 15.84 -9.58 -7.80
C THR A 108 15.54 -8.45 -6.82
N THR A 109 16.38 -7.42 -6.79
CA THR A 109 16.29 -6.23 -5.92
C THR A 109 16.74 -5.02 -6.73
N GLY A 110 16.11 -3.87 -6.53
CA GLY A 110 16.37 -2.62 -7.23
C GLY A 110 17.04 -1.57 -6.34
N PHE A 111 17.47 -0.46 -6.94
CA PHE A 111 17.98 0.69 -6.18
C PHE A 111 16.85 1.53 -5.58
N HIS A 112 15.60 1.33 -6.03
CA HIS A 112 14.43 1.99 -5.49
C HIS A 112 13.34 0.95 -5.24
N HIS A 113 13.03 0.75 -3.95
CA HIS A 113 11.95 -0.08 -3.47
C HIS A 113 10.78 0.80 -3.02
N VAL A 114 9.60 0.58 -3.59
CA VAL A 114 8.34 1.13 -3.09
C VAL A 114 7.42 -0.03 -2.82
N CYS A 115 6.80 -0.11 -1.64
CA CYS A 115 5.72 -1.04 -1.40
C CYS A 115 4.61 -0.37 -0.59
N VAL A 116 3.50 -0.08 -1.27
CA VAL A 116 2.24 0.40 -0.68
C VAL A 116 1.17 -0.64 -1.00
N ASP A 117 0.47 -0.52 -2.13
CA ASP A 117 -0.48 -1.55 -2.61
C ASP A 117 0.20 -2.67 -3.42
N PHE A 118 1.33 -2.36 -4.06
CA PHE A 118 2.17 -3.30 -4.80
C PHE A 118 3.63 -2.94 -4.56
N CYS A 119 4.48 -3.95 -4.31
CA CYS A 119 5.90 -3.73 -4.26
C CYS A 119 6.47 -3.56 -5.68
N SER A 120 7.41 -2.65 -5.87
CA SER A 120 8.21 -2.52 -7.09
C SER A 120 9.69 -2.29 -6.76
N GLU A 121 10.56 -2.87 -7.57
CA GLU A 121 12.02 -2.78 -7.48
C GLU A 121 12.54 -2.17 -8.79
N SER A 122 13.03 -0.93 -8.76
CA SER A 122 13.50 -0.24 -9.97
C SER A 122 15.00 -0.43 -10.20
N PHE A 123 15.40 -0.63 -11.45
CA PHE A 123 16.79 -0.81 -11.88
C PHE A 123 17.02 -0.22 -13.28
N LEU A 124 18.27 0.09 -13.61
CA LEU A 124 18.66 0.43 -14.98
C LEU A 124 19.23 -0.80 -15.69
N VAL A 125 19.07 -0.84 -17.00
CA VAL A 125 19.91 -1.64 -17.90
C VAL A 125 20.58 -0.73 -18.93
N THR A 126 21.84 -1.01 -19.27
CA THR A 126 22.57 -0.33 -20.34
C THR A 126 23.17 -1.32 -21.33
N THR A 127 23.41 -0.87 -22.57
CA THR A 127 24.22 -1.61 -23.55
C THR A 127 25.37 -0.75 -24.06
N ARG A 128 26.55 -1.34 -24.26
CA ARG A 128 27.71 -0.67 -24.89
C ARG A 128 28.58 -1.71 -25.58
N GLY A 129 28.59 -1.72 -26.91
CA GLY A 129 29.21 -2.81 -27.66
C GLY A 129 28.48 -4.11 -27.37
N ASP A 130 29.22 -5.21 -27.19
CA ASP A 130 28.63 -6.51 -26.83
C ASP A 130 28.28 -6.64 -25.32
N GLU A 131 28.52 -5.60 -24.50
CA GLU A 131 28.19 -5.59 -23.07
C GLU A 131 26.73 -5.17 -22.84
N VAL A 132 26.01 -5.99 -22.07
CA VAL A 132 24.72 -5.64 -21.45
C VAL A 132 24.90 -5.70 -19.93
N LYS A 133 24.56 -4.62 -19.22
CA LYS A 133 24.75 -4.52 -17.77
C LYS A 133 23.50 -3.98 -17.07
N THR A 134 23.11 -4.63 -15.97
CA THR A 134 22.13 -4.10 -15.02
C THR A 134 22.82 -3.27 -13.93
N HIS A 135 22.12 -2.27 -13.40
CA HIS A 135 22.57 -1.43 -12.29
C HIS A 135 21.40 -1.29 -11.32
N SER A 136 21.51 -1.89 -10.15
CA SER A 136 20.39 -2.05 -9.21
C SER A 136 20.74 -1.73 -7.76
N THR A 137 21.84 -1.00 -7.56
CA THR A 137 22.26 -0.41 -6.28
C THR A 137 22.54 1.09 -6.47
N LEU A 138 22.52 1.87 -5.38
CA LEU A 138 22.83 3.31 -5.45
C LEU A 138 24.29 3.56 -5.83
N GLU A 139 25.17 2.63 -5.48
CA GLU A 139 26.59 2.62 -5.79
C GLU A 139 26.85 2.37 -7.28
N GLU A 140 26.20 1.37 -7.87
CA GLU A 140 26.28 1.11 -9.33
C GLU A 140 25.68 2.27 -10.13
N LEU A 141 24.54 2.81 -9.69
CA LEU A 141 23.96 4.00 -10.31
C LEU A 141 24.93 5.19 -10.22
N GLN A 142 25.59 5.41 -9.08
CA GLN A 142 26.59 6.48 -8.97
C GLN A 142 27.79 6.25 -9.89
N GLN A 143 28.25 5.00 -10.02
CA GLN A 143 29.36 4.66 -10.92
C GLN A 143 28.99 4.85 -12.40
N LEU A 144 27.73 4.60 -12.77
CA LEU A 144 27.23 4.79 -14.14
C LEU A 144 27.05 6.28 -14.49
N LEU A 145 26.51 7.08 -13.56
CA LEU A 145 26.37 8.53 -13.74
C LEU A 145 27.74 9.22 -13.75
N GLY A 146 28.62 8.84 -12.81
CA GLY A 146 29.90 9.52 -12.61
C GLY A 146 29.68 10.85 -11.88
N THR A 147 29.73 11.96 -12.61
CA THR A 147 29.29 13.28 -12.14
C THR A 147 27.80 13.47 -12.41
N VAL A 148 27.15 14.35 -11.63
CA VAL A 148 25.77 14.78 -11.87
C VAL A 148 25.84 16.15 -12.54
N ASP A 149 25.58 16.19 -13.84
CA ASP A 149 25.76 17.33 -14.74
C ASP A 149 24.42 17.82 -15.34
N THR A 150 23.39 16.97 -15.42
CA THR A 150 22.04 17.30 -15.92
C THR A 150 20.97 17.31 -14.82
N GLU A 151 19.85 17.98 -15.11
CA GLU A 151 18.69 17.98 -14.19
C GLU A 151 18.09 16.58 -14.03
N GLN A 152 18.11 15.76 -15.09
CA GLN A 152 17.52 14.42 -15.05
C GLN A 152 18.37 13.40 -14.29
N GLU A 153 19.70 13.56 -14.28
CA GLU A 153 20.60 12.77 -13.43
C GLU A 153 20.37 13.05 -11.95
N ALA A 154 20.15 14.32 -11.58
CA ALA A 154 19.79 14.71 -10.23
C ALA A 154 18.43 14.12 -9.82
N VAL A 155 17.43 14.18 -10.70
CA VAL A 155 16.11 13.54 -10.51
C VAL A 155 16.26 12.03 -10.29
N LEU A 156 17.03 11.34 -11.12
CA LEU A 156 17.23 9.89 -11.02
C LEU A 156 18.00 9.50 -9.75
N LYS A 157 18.97 10.33 -9.33
CA LYS A 157 19.69 10.13 -8.07
C LYS A 157 18.79 10.37 -6.84
N THR A 158 17.90 11.38 -6.89
CA THR A 158 16.88 11.61 -5.86
C THR A 158 15.89 10.45 -5.80
N PHE A 159 15.38 9.98 -6.94
CA PHE A 159 14.52 8.79 -7.03
C PHE A 159 15.19 7.58 -6.36
N ALA A 160 16.39 7.21 -6.80
CA ALA A 160 17.16 6.11 -6.21
C ALA A 160 17.50 6.29 -4.73
N SER A 161 17.35 7.49 -4.15
CA SER A 161 17.53 7.75 -2.72
C SER A 161 16.25 7.56 -1.89
N GLY A 162 15.28 6.80 -2.43
CA GLY A 162 14.03 6.45 -1.75
C GLY A 162 12.96 7.53 -1.78
N TYR A 163 13.00 8.45 -2.75
CA TYR A 163 11.99 9.49 -2.93
C TYR A 163 11.12 9.21 -4.16
N SER A 164 9.84 9.52 -4.08
CA SER A 164 8.90 9.45 -5.20
C SER A 164 8.85 10.79 -5.94
N LEU A 165 8.70 10.75 -7.27
CA LEU A 165 8.51 11.95 -8.09
C LEU A 165 7.36 11.76 -9.07
N LEU A 166 6.44 12.73 -9.12
CA LEU A 166 5.31 12.73 -10.05
C LEU A 166 5.60 13.61 -11.28
N CYS A 167 5.26 13.09 -12.45
CA CYS A 167 5.28 13.85 -13.71
C CYS A 167 4.15 14.88 -13.76
N GLY A 168 4.42 16.06 -14.31
CA GLY A 168 3.39 17.08 -14.59
C GLY A 168 2.81 17.82 -13.38
N ASP A 169 3.32 17.59 -12.17
CA ASP A 169 2.99 18.40 -10.99
C ASP A 169 4.27 18.81 -10.23
N LYS A 170 4.64 20.09 -10.32
CA LYS A 170 5.81 20.64 -9.64
C LYS A 170 5.78 20.54 -8.11
N LYS A 171 4.62 20.28 -7.49
CA LYS A 171 4.55 19.98 -6.06
C LYS A 171 5.01 18.56 -5.72
N HIS A 172 4.93 17.64 -6.66
CA HIS A 172 5.23 16.23 -6.45
C HIS A 172 6.45 15.76 -7.27
N GLY A 173 6.92 16.54 -8.25
CA GLY A 173 8.14 16.32 -9.00
C GLY A 173 8.61 17.59 -9.72
N ALA A 174 9.71 18.21 -9.28
CA ALA A 174 10.32 19.35 -9.96
C ALA A 174 11.84 19.36 -9.80
N VAL A 175 12.56 20.10 -10.63
CA VAL A 175 14.03 20.21 -10.56
C VAL A 175 14.52 21.61 -10.95
N LYS A 176 15.63 22.06 -10.36
CA LYS A 176 16.28 23.33 -10.65
C LYS A 176 17.80 23.19 -10.54
N LYS A 177 18.53 23.53 -11.61
CA LYS A 177 19.99 23.73 -11.55
C LYS A 177 20.35 25.01 -10.79
N ASN A 178 21.31 24.91 -9.86
CA ASN A 178 21.82 26.01 -9.06
C ASN A 178 23.07 26.65 -9.70
N ALA A 179 23.38 27.90 -9.33
CA ALA A 179 24.52 28.65 -9.86
C ALA A 179 25.90 28.07 -9.50
N ASP A 180 25.96 27.20 -8.49
CA ASP A 180 27.16 26.48 -8.05
C ASP A 180 27.35 25.11 -8.73
N GLY A 181 26.47 24.75 -9.69
CA GLY A 181 26.50 23.49 -10.42
C GLY A 181 25.75 22.33 -9.74
N SER A 182 25.26 22.50 -8.51
CA SER A 182 24.36 21.53 -7.87
C SER A 182 22.92 21.64 -8.38
N PHE A 183 22.04 20.77 -7.90
CA PHE A 183 20.62 20.75 -8.24
C PHE A 183 19.77 20.75 -6.98
N ASN A 184 18.60 21.39 -7.03
CA ASN A 184 17.53 21.18 -6.08
C ASN A 184 16.41 20.40 -6.76
N VAL A 185 15.95 19.31 -6.14
CA VAL A 185 14.89 18.44 -6.63
C VAL A 185 13.74 18.46 -5.63
N VAL A 186 12.53 18.72 -6.10
CA VAL A 186 11.28 18.58 -5.33
C VAL A 186 10.76 17.17 -5.55
N ALA A 187 10.58 16.44 -4.46
CA ALA A 187 10.13 15.05 -4.46
C ALA A 187 9.26 14.77 -3.23
N THR A 188 8.63 13.59 -3.14
CA THR A 188 7.81 13.21 -1.98
C THR A 188 8.27 11.93 -1.30
N LYS A 189 7.86 11.76 -0.04
CA LYS A 189 7.93 10.52 0.75
C LYS A 189 6.67 10.32 1.57
N GLY A 190 6.40 9.07 1.92
CA GLY A 190 5.21 8.67 2.64
C GLY A 190 3.97 8.63 1.75
N TYR A 191 2.84 8.37 2.40
CA TYR A 191 1.50 8.28 1.82
C TYR A 191 0.51 8.84 2.85
N ALA A 192 -0.74 9.08 2.42
CA ALA A 192 -1.75 9.74 3.24
C ALA A 192 -2.96 8.84 3.58
N CYS A 193 -2.74 7.56 3.93
CA CYS A 193 -3.76 6.68 4.50
C CYS A 193 -3.33 6.24 5.90
N GLY A 194 -4.28 6.18 6.84
CA GLY A 194 -4.01 5.96 8.25
C GLY A 194 -3.68 7.29 8.95
N PRO A 195 -4.06 7.49 10.23
CA PRO A 195 -3.68 8.72 10.91
C PRO A 195 -2.15 8.79 11.04
N GLY A 196 -1.56 9.98 11.17
CA GLY A 196 -0.13 10.14 11.48
C GLY A 196 0.88 9.68 10.40
N THR A 197 0.44 8.98 9.35
CA THR A 197 1.15 8.98 8.07
C THR A 197 1.04 10.37 7.46
N GLU A 198 2.01 10.74 6.62
CA GLU A 198 2.05 12.04 5.98
C GLU A 198 2.63 11.88 4.58
N LEU A 199 1.91 12.34 3.55
CA LEU A 199 2.53 12.62 2.26
C LEU A 199 3.34 13.90 2.43
N THR A 200 4.66 13.75 2.44
CA THR A 200 5.60 14.84 2.70
C THR A 200 6.31 15.24 1.42
N GLN A 201 6.43 16.55 1.18
CA GLN A 201 7.26 17.12 0.13
C GLN A 201 8.63 17.47 0.71
N HIS A 202 9.66 17.16 -0.04
CA HIS A 202 11.04 17.44 0.28
C HIS A 202 11.65 18.32 -0.82
N VAL A 203 12.49 19.27 -0.41
CA VAL A 203 13.47 19.90 -1.32
C VAL A 203 14.81 19.25 -1.02
N VAL A 204 15.34 18.52 -1.98
CA VAL A 204 16.54 17.71 -1.86
C VAL A 204 17.62 18.31 -2.74
N ARG A 205 18.77 18.62 -2.17
CA ARG A 205 19.94 19.11 -2.91
C ARG A 205 20.79 17.91 -3.36
N VAL A 206 21.14 17.89 -4.64
CA VAL A 206 22.06 16.90 -5.23
C VAL A 206 23.32 17.62 -5.67
N SER A 207 24.47 17.20 -5.16
CA SER A 207 25.78 17.74 -5.56
C SER A 207 26.25 17.14 -6.89
N ALA A 208 27.24 17.78 -7.53
CA ALA A 208 27.88 17.24 -8.74
C ALA A 208 28.59 15.88 -8.50
N SER A 209 28.86 15.48 -7.25
CA SER A 209 29.37 14.15 -6.91
C SER A 209 28.25 13.15 -6.56
N GLY A 210 26.98 13.51 -6.77
CA GLY A 210 25.82 12.69 -6.42
C GLY A 210 25.53 12.56 -4.93
N GLU A 211 26.07 13.46 -4.08
CA GLU A 211 25.67 13.52 -2.67
C GLU A 211 24.26 14.11 -2.56
N VAL A 212 23.39 13.46 -1.79
CA VAL A 212 21.96 13.79 -1.68
C VAL A 212 21.66 14.29 -0.26
N GLN A 213 21.29 15.56 -0.13
CA GLN A 213 21.06 16.22 1.15
C GLN A 213 19.67 16.90 1.19
N GLU A 214 18.81 16.46 2.10
CA GLU A 214 17.54 17.15 2.40
C GLU A 214 17.81 18.58 2.89
N GLN A 215 17.12 19.56 2.29
CA GLN A 215 17.18 20.98 2.65
C GLN A 215 15.90 21.42 3.35
N GLU A 216 14.75 20.98 2.83
CA GLU A 216 13.42 21.25 3.40
C GLU A 216 12.60 19.97 3.43
N LYS A 217 11.74 19.85 4.45
CA LYS A 217 10.66 18.87 4.53
C LYS A 217 9.38 19.59 4.95
N ARG A 218 8.24 19.25 4.34
CA ARG A 218 6.91 19.73 4.73
C ARG A 218 5.86 18.65 4.50
N VAL A 219 4.72 18.80 5.16
CA VAL A 219 3.54 17.97 4.93
C VAL A 219 2.73 18.57 3.78
N LEU A 220 2.47 17.79 2.73
CA LEU A 220 1.47 18.14 1.70
C LEU A 220 0.08 17.72 2.15
N GLU A 221 -0.02 16.50 2.66
CA GLU A 221 -1.27 15.86 3.07
C GLU A 221 -1.02 15.06 4.34
N LYS A 222 -1.88 15.23 5.34
CA LYS A 222 -1.89 14.39 6.54
C LYS A 222 -2.74 13.18 6.27
N GLY A 223 -2.27 12.02 6.71
CA GLY A 223 -2.92 10.75 6.44
C GLY A 223 -4.35 10.70 6.94
N ASP A 224 -5.25 10.20 6.09
CA ASP A 224 -6.66 10.08 6.43
C ASP A 224 -6.83 9.09 7.59
N PRO A 225 -7.32 9.54 8.77
CA PRO A 225 -7.54 8.66 9.90
C PRO A 225 -8.60 7.58 9.67
N ASN A 226 -9.32 7.61 8.55
CA ASN A 226 -10.46 6.73 8.26
C ASN A 226 -10.13 5.58 7.28
N CYS A 227 -8.86 5.20 7.19
CA CYS A 227 -8.36 4.02 6.46
C CYS A 227 -8.83 2.72 7.18
N ASN A 228 -10.14 2.42 7.19
CA ASN A 228 -10.72 1.36 8.02
C ASN A 228 -10.31 -0.07 7.59
N ILE A 229 -10.62 -1.04 8.47
CA ILE A 229 -10.16 -2.43 8.42
C ILE A 229 -11.34 -3.34 8.06
N GLY A 230 -11.20 -4.07 6.94
CA GLY A 230 -12.18 -5.00 6.37
C GLY A 230 -11.77 -5.34 4.92
N ARG A 231 -12.41 -6.34 4.29
CA ARG A 231 -12.03 -6.85 2.96
C ARG A 231 -12.38 -5.90 1.80
N ARG A 232 -11.41 -5.16 1.30
CA ARG A 232 -11.60 -4.24 0.16
C ARG A 232 -11.60 -4.99 -1.19
N PRO A 233 -12.50 -4.68 -2.14
CA PRO A 233 -12.45 -5.26 -3.48
C PRO A 233 -11.37 -4.60 -4.34
N VAL A 234 -10.56 -5.41 -5.03
CA VAL A 234 -9.72 -4.92 -6.14
C VAL A 234 -10.61 -4.25 -7.19
N GLY A 235 -10.29 -2.98 -7.51
CA GLY A 235 -11.08 -2.11 -8.38
C GLY A 235 -11.92 -1.06 -7.65
N LEU A 236 -11.89 -1.00 -6.31
CA LEU A 236 -12.51 0.10 -5.56
C LEU A 236 -11.86 1.45 -5.93
N GLN A 237 -12.67 2.39 -6.42
CA GLN A 237 -12.22 3.74 -6.72
C GLN A 237 -12.14 4.58 -5.44
N VAL A 238 -11.18 5.51 -5.40
CA VAL A 238 -11.06 6.49 -4.31
C VAL A 238 -12.34 7.35 -4.28
N ALA A 239 -13.07 7.28 -3.17
CA ALA A 239 -14.22 8.14 -2.94
C ALA A 239 -13.77 9.54 -2.50
N GLU A 240 -14.53 10.57 -2.87
CA GLU A 240 -14.36 11.91 -2.30
C GLU A 240 -14.61 11.86 -0.79
N ALA A 241 -13.80 12.61 -0.03
CA ALA A 241 -13.88 12.64 1.43
C ALA A 241 -15.30 13.04 1.90
N CYS A 242 -15.86 12.30 2.85
CA CYS A 242 -17.20 12.58 3.38
C CYS A 242 -17.29 14.00 3.97
N GLU A 243 -18.16 14.84 3.39
CA GLU A 243 -18.55 16.13 3.97
C GLU A 243 -19.32 15.93 5.29
N SER A 244 -18.59 15.93 6.40
CA SER A 244 -19.16 16.09 7.73
C SER A 244 -18.16 16.80 8.65
N PRO A 245 -18.59 17.80 9.45
CA PRO A 245 -17.71 18.47 10.40
C PRO A 245 -17.37 17.58 11.60
N GLU A 246 -18.20 16.58 11.91
CA GLU A 246 -18.09 15.74 13.11
C GLU A 246 -17.27 14.47 12.83
N ALA A 247 -16.26 14.20 13.66
CA ALA A 247 -15.35 13.07 13.47
C ALA A 247 -16.07 11.71 13.52
N LEU A 248 -17.04 11.57 14.43
CA LEU A 248 -17.87 10.38 14.57
C LEU A 248 -18.79 10.14 13.36
N GLY A 249 -19.30 11.20 12.74
CA GLY A 249 -20.08 11.15 11.51
C GLY A 249 -19.25 10.66 10.33
N ARG A 250 -18.05 11.23 10.14
CA ARG A 250 -17.09 10.78 9.11
C ARG A 250 -16.68 9.31 9.32
N TYR A 251 -16.37 8.92 10.54
CA TYR A 251 -15.99 7.54 10.88
C TYR A 251 -17.04 6.52 10.40
N PHE A 252 -18.30 6.69 10.80
CA PHE A 252 -19.37 5.78 10.38
C PHE A 252 -19.72 5.91 8.89
N ALA A 253 -19.54 7.09 8.28
CA ALA A 253 -19.74 7.27 6.84
C ALA A 253 -18.72 6.46 6.02
N ASN A 254 -17.47 6.44 6.48
CA ASN A 254 -16.39 5.70 5.84
C ASN A 254 -16.47 4.19 6.15
N ALA A 255 -16.96 3.80 7.34
CA ALA A 255 -17.34 2.42 7.61
C ALA A 255 -18.43 1.96 6.62
N ALA A 256 -19.54 2.69 6.51
CA ALA A 256 -20.65 2.36 5.60
C ALA A 256 -20.27 2.28 4.12
N HIS A 257 -19.34 3.13 3.68
CA HIS A 257 -18.75 3.03 2.35
C HIS A 257 -18.02 1.69 2.14
N LEU A 258 -17.23 1.27 3.13
CA LEU A 258 -16.41 0.06 3.05
C LEU A 258 -17.23 -1.22 3.22
N GLU A 259 -18.20 -1.29 4.14
CA GLU A 259 -19.13 -2.44 4.21
C GLU A 259 -19.84 -2.64 2.86
N ALA A 260 -20.29 -1.53 2.25
CA ALA A 260 -20.92 -1.57 0.93
C ALA A 260 -19.95 -2.05 -0.17
N ALA A 261 -18.65 -1.77 -0.05
CA ALA A 261 -17.62 -2.26 -0.95
C ALA A 261 -17.33 -3.77 -0.72
N SER A 262 -17.31 -4.23 0.53
CA SER A 262 -17.12 -5.64 0.91
C SER A 262 -18.14 -6.57 0.23
N VAL A 263 -19.38 -6.10 0.01
CA VAL A 263 -20.39 -6.81 -0.80
C VAL A 263 -19.82 -7.23 -2.18
N HIS A 264 -19.15 -6.32 -2.89
CA HIS A 264 -18.55 -6.60 -4.19
C HIS A 264 -17.36 -7.58 -4.06
N ALA A 265 -16.55 -7.44 -3.01
CA ALA A 265 -15.41 -8.33 -2.75
C ALA A 265 -15.88 -9.78 -2.56
N PHE A 266 -16.90 -10.00 -1.73
CA PHE A 266 -17.45 -11.33 -1.47
C PHE A 266 -18.22 -11.93 -2.66
N LEU A 267 -18.92 -11.12 -3.45
CA LEU A 267 -19.58 -11.61 -4.67
C LEU A 267 -18.55 -12.06 -5.73
N ARG A 268 -17.47 -11.29 -5.93
CA ARG A 268 -16.37 -11.68 -6.81
C ARG A 268 -15.67 -12.94 -6.29
N LEU A 269 -15.38 -12.97 -4.99
CA LEU A 269 -14.75 -14.12 -4.34
C LEU A 269 -15.57 -15.40 -4.53
N ARG A 270 -16.90 -15.36 -4.40
CA ARG A 270 -17.77 -16.51 -4.68
C ARG A 270 -17.54 -17.05 -6.09
N ASP A 271 -17.50 -16.18 -7.09
CA ASP A 271 -17.38 -16.58 -8.50
C ASP A 271 -15.97 -17.09 -8.84
N GLU A 272 -14.94 -16.48 -8.26
CA GLU A 272 -13.55 -16.94 -8.38
C GLU A 272 -13.35 -18.29 -7.66
N LEU A 273 -13.94 -18.49 -6.47
CA LEU A 273 -13.96 -19.78 -5.78
C LEU A 273 -14.67 -20.87 -6.62
N ALA A 274 -15.82 -20.54 -7.22
CA ALA A 274 -16.54 -21.46 -8.10
C ALA A 274 -15.72 -21.82 -9.35
N MET A 275 -15.08 -20.83 -9.98
CA MET A 275 -14.19 -21.00 -11.13
C MET A 275 -13.02 -21.94 -10.83
N HIS A 276 -12.39 -21.79 -9.65
CA HIS A 276 -11.24 -22.59 -9.22
C HIS A 276 -11.62 -23.93 -8.55
N GLY A 277 -12.90 -24.33 -8.59
CA GLY A 277 -13.36 -25.63 -8.10
C GLY A 277 -13.37 -25.75 -6.57
N ALA A 278 -13.71 -24.68 -5.86
CA ALA A 278 -14.00 -24.72 -4.44
C ALA A 278 -15.28 -25.52 -4.15
N ASP A 279 -15.35 -26.12 -2.96
CA ASP A 279 -16.58 -26.77 -2.49
C ASP A 279 -17.74 -25.76 -2.38
N VAL A 280 -18.97 -26.25 -2.59
CA VAL A 280 -20.19 -25.44 -2.52
C VAL A 280 -20.36 -24.74 -1.17
N GLY A 281 -19.86 -25.33 -0.08
CA GLY A 281 -19.89 -24.70 1.24
C GLY A 281 -19.06 -23.42 1.35
N LEU A 282 -17.93 -23.32 0.63
CA LEU A 282 -17.12 -22.09 0.57
C LEU A 282 -17.78 -21.02 -0.30
N GLN A 283 -18.41 -21.44 -1.42
CA GLN A 283 -19.15 -20.54 -2.30
C GLN A 283 -20.39 -19.95 -1.60
N ASP A 284 -21.18 -20.80 -0.92
CA ASP A 284 -22.34 -20.38 -0.14
C ASP A 284 -21.94 -19.54 1.08
N ALA A 285 -20.76 -19.78 1.66
CA ALA A 285 -20.22 -18.92 2.72
C ALA A 285 -19.86 -17.53 2.20
N ALA A 286 -19.12 -17.41 1.10
CA ALA A 286 -18.82 -16.11 0.48
C ALA A 286 -20.10 -15.37 0.07
N ARG A 287 -21.07 -16.07 -0.52
CA ARG A 287 -22.39 -15.50 -0.85
C ARG A 287 -23.14 -15.00 0.39
N ARG A 288 -23.09 -15.74 1.50
CA ARG A 288 -23.72 -15.36 2.76
C ARG A 288 -23.04 -14.12 3.35
N SER A 289 -21.71 -14.06 3.36
CA SER A 289 -20.96 -12.87 3.80
C SER A 289 -21.37 -11.63 3.02
N ALA A 290 -21.46 -11.70 1.67
CA ALA A 290 -22.01 -10.60 0.87
C ALA A 290 -23.43 -10.14 1.28
N MET A 291 -24.26 -11.00 1.86
CA MET A 291 -25.61 -10.66 2.35
C MET A 291 -25.61 -10.16 3.81
N GLU A 292 -24.59 -10.54 4.59
CA GLU A 292 -24.29 -9.99 5.91
C GLU A 292 -23.79 -8.54 5.74
N GLU A 293 -22.90 -8.27 4.79
CA GLU A 293 -22.39 -6.93 4.47
C GLU A 293 -23.45 -5.93 3.99
N VAL A 294 -24.46 -6.37 3.24
CA VAL A 294 -25.61 -5.51 2.89
C VAL A 294 -26.34 -5.02 4.15
N GLN A 295 -26.36 -5.80 5.23
CA GLN A 295 -26.93 -5.40 6.51
C GLN A 295 -25.97 -4.51 7.29
N HIS A 296 -24.67 -4.80 7.28
CA HIS A 296 -23.63 -3.97 7.90
C HIS A 296 -23.66 -2.55 7.32
N ALA A 297 -23.58 -2.42 5.99
CA ALA A 297 -23.67 -1.14 5.27
C ALA A 297 -24.94 -0.34 5.59
N GLN A 298 -26.08 -1.01 5.76
CA GLN A 298 -27.33 -0.35 6.15
C GLN A 298 -27.31 0.11 7.62
N VAL A 299 -26.67 -0.64 8.52
CA VAL A 299 -26.53 -0.28 9.94
C VAL A 299 -25.58 0.90 10.09
N THR A 300 -24.41 0.83 9.46
CA THR A 300 -23.40 1.89 9.51
C THR A 300 -23.84 3.15 8.76
N ASP A 301 -24.61 3.08 7.66
CA ASP A 301 -25.23 4.27 7.03
C ASP A 301 -26.19 5.00 7.99
N ARG A 302 -27.02 4.27 8.74
CA ARG A 302 -27.91 4.88 9.74
C ARG A 302 -27.13 5.54 10.87
N LEU A 303 -26.07 4.89 11.37
CA LEU A 303 -25.18 5.46 12.37
C LEU A 303 -24.49 6.72 11.85
N ALA A 304 -23.96 6.69 10.62
CA ALA A 304 -23.37 7.84 9.95
C ALA A 304 -24.34 9.02 9.93
N ARG A 305 -25.55 8.82 9.39
CA ARG A 305 -26.58 9.86 9.31
C ARG A 305 -27.01 10.40 10.67
N ARG A 306 -27.08 9.54 11.70
CA ARG A 306 -27.38 9.95 13.07
C ARG A 306 -26.30 10.85 13.66
N PHE A 307 -25.04 10.64 13.29
CA PHE A 307 -23.89 11.45 13.69
C PHE A 307 -23.48 12.50 12.62
N GLY A 308 -24.40 12.91 11.75
CA GLY A 308 -24.17 13.99 10.78
C GLY A 308 -23.22 13.65 9.62
N GLY A 309 -22.91 12.37 9.39
CA GLY A 309 -22.17 11.85 8.24
C GLY A 309 -23.07 11.47 7.07
N THR A 310 -22.55 11.57 5.84
CA THR A 310 -23.23 11.09 4.62
C THR A 310 -22.32 10.11 3.88
N PRO A 311 -22.59 8.79 3.95
CA PRO A 311 -21.79 7.80 3.24
C PRO A 311 -21.81 8.01 1.73
N GLN A 312 -20.64 7.91 1.10
CA GLN A 312 -20.54 7.82 -0.35
C GLN A 312 -20.75 6.37 -0.79
N ARG A 313 -21.44 6.18 -1.93
CA ARG A 313 -21.60 4.83 -2.49
C ARG A 313 -20.27 4.37 -3.11
N PRO A 314 -19.84 3.12 -2.91
CA PRO A 314 -18.66 2.59 -3.57
C PRO A 314 -18.88 2.51 -5.08
N VAL A 315 -17.82 2.84 -5.82
CA VAL A 315 -17.69 2.55 -7.25
C VAL A 315 -16.57 1.52 -7.37
N VAL A 316 -16.91 0.34 -7.89
CA VAL A 316 -15.98 -0.77 -8.07
C VAL A 316 -15.91 -1.09 -9.55
N GLU A 317 -14.70 -1.07 -10.11
CA GLU A 317 -14.45 -1.43 -11.51
C GLU A 317 -14.72 -2.93 -11.74
N GLU A 318 -15.43 -3.26 -12.82
CA GLU A 318 -15.60 -4.64 -13.27
C GLU A 318 -14.31 -5.14 -13.93
N LEU A 319 -13.58 -6.00 -13.21
CA LEU A 319 -12.30 -6.55 -13.63
C LEU A 319 -12.40 -8.05 -13.92
N PRO A 320 -11.57 -8.61 -14.81
CA PRO A 320 -11.61 -10.03 -15.16
C PRO A 320 -11.35 -10.95 -13.95
N PRO A 321 -11.91 -12.17 -13.93
CA PRO A 321 -11.63 -13.17 -12.90
C PRO A 321 -10.14 -13.49 -12.81
N ARG A 322 -9.64 -13.62 -11.58
CA ARG A 322 -8.21 -13.75 -11.28
C ARG A 322 -7.71 -15.18 -11.24
N SER A 323 -6.39 -15.37 -11.27
CA SER A 323 -5.78 -16.67 -11.02
C SER A 323 -5.96 -17.12 -9.56
N LEU A 324 -5.83 -18.42 -9.27
CA LEU A 324 -5.99 -18.92 -7.90
C LEU A 324 -4.95 -18.33 -6.93
N VAL A 325 -3.71 -18.07 -7.38
CA VAL A 325 -2.68 -17.44 -6.55
C VAL A 325 -3.02 -15.98 -6.21
N ASP A 326 -3.56 -15.21 -7.16
CA ASP A 326 -3.99 -13.82 -6.90
C ASP A 326 -5.18 -13.76 -5.93
N VAL A 327 -6.15 -14.68 -6.07
CA VAL A 327 -7.29 -14.82 -5.14
C VAL A 327 -6.79 -15.18 -3.74
N ALA A 328 -5.83 -16.11 -3.66
CA ALA A 328 -5.25 -16.52 -2.39
C ALA A 328 -4.36 -15.41 -1.77
N MET A 329 -3.71 -14.58 -2.60
CA MET A 329 -2.94 -13.41 -2.17
C MET A 329 -3.83 -12.31 -1.58
N GLU A 330 -4.91 -11.89 -2.26
CA GLU A 330 -5.90 -10.96 -1.69
C GLU A 330 -6.47 -11.54 -0.40
N ASN A 331 -6.88 -12.82 -0.41
CA ASN A 331 -7.44 -13.46 0.77
C ASN A 331 -6.43 -13.54 1.94
N ALA A 332 -5.14 -13.65 1.68
CA ALA A 332 -4.11 -13.66 2.72
C ALA A 332 -3.95 -12.29 3.40
N VAL A 333 -4.04 -11.19 2.64
CA VAL A 333 -3.91 -9.80 3.13
C VAL A 333 -5.24 -9.30 3.71
N GLU A 334 -6.26 -9.18 2.86
CA GLU A 334 -7.54 -8.55 3.21
C GLU A 334 -8.38 -9.47 4.11
N GLY A 335 -8.37 -10.78 3.86
CA GLY A 335 -9.16 -11.74 4.64
C GLY A 335 -8.47 -12.23 5.93
N CYS A 336 -7.33 -12.92 5.78
CA CYS A 336 -6.67 -13.57 6.91
C CYS A 336 -6.03 -12.56 7.87
N VAL A 337 -5.64 -11.36 7.44
CA VAL A 337 -5.11 -10.31 8.33
C VAL A 337 -6.17 -9.24 8.62
N ARG A 338 -6.60 -8.44 7.62
CA ARG A 338 -7.50 -7.29 7.89
C ARG A 338 -8.85 -7.73 8.47
N GLU A 339 -9.59 -8.65 7.84
CA GLU A 339 -10.89 -9.13 8.38
C GLU A 339 -10.76 -9.74 9.78
N THR A 340 -9.68 -10.49 10.03
CA THR A 340 -9.46 -11.14 11.33
C THR A 340 -9.24 -10.13 12.46
N TYR A 341 -8.57 -9.00 12.16
CA TYR A 341 -8.47 -7.89 13.11
C TYR A 341 -9.75 -7.05 13.18
N GLY A 342 -10.44 -6.81 12.05
CA GLY A 342 -11.74 -6.13 11.99
C GLY A 342 -12.79 -6.81 12.87
N ALA A 343 -12.86 -8.15 12.84
CA ALA A 343 -13.71 -8.94 13.72
C ALA A 343 -13.37 -8.74 15.22
N LEU A 344 -12.09 -8.73 15.58
CA LEU A 344 -11.65 -8.46 16.96
C LEU A 344 -12.01 -7.03 17.39
N LEU A 345 -11.81 -6.05 16.51
CA LEU A 345 -12.15 -4.66 16.71
C LEU A 345 -13.67 -4.46 16.91
N ALA A 346 -14.50 -5.19 16.16
CA ALA A 346 -15.94 -5.19 16.34
C ALA A 346 -16.36 -5.74 17.71
N HIS A 347 -15.73 -6.82 18.21
CA HIS A 347 -15.93 -7.29 19.59
C HIS A 347 -15.47 -6.27 20.64
N HIS A 348 -14.39 -5.52 20.37
CA HIS A 348 -13.96 -4.44 21.27
C HIS A 348 -15.01 -3.32 21.35
N GLN A 349 -15.51 -2.85 20.20
CA GLN A 349 -16.58 -1.84 20.15
C GLN A 349 -17.87 -2.32 20.84
N ALA A 350 -18.27 -3.57 20.62
CA ALA A 350 -19.43 -4.19 21.28
C ALA A 350 -19.35 -4.21 22.82
N LEU A 351 -18.14 -4.16 23.40
CA LEU A 351 -17.92 -4.07 24.85
C LEU A 351 -17.81 -2.62 25.34
N HIS A 352 -17.13 -1.75 24.57
CA HIS A 352 -16.67 -0.44 25.05
C HIS A 352 -17.48 0.76 24.56
N ALA A 353 -18.26 0.65 23.47
CA ALA A 353 -19.01 1.76 22.88
C ALA A 353 -19.96 2.40 23.90
N ARG A 354 -19.76 3.69 24.24
CA ARG A 354 -20.64 4.39 25.19
C ARG A 354 -22.04 4.63 24.62
N ASP A 355 -22.15 4.75 23.30
CA ASP A 355 -23.44 4.83 22.62
C ASP A 355 -24.11 3.45 22.56
N LEU A 356 -25.35 3.35 23.04
CA LEU A 356 -26.06 2.08 23.15
C LEU A 356 -26.45 1.50 21.78
N GLU A 357 -26.82 2.34 20.81
CA GLU A 357 -27.21 1.89 19.48
C GLU A 357 -25.99 1.42 18.68
N VAL A 358 -24.83 2.09 18.83
CA VAL A 358 -23.55 1.55 18.31
C VAL A 358 -23.24 0.22 18.97
N ARG A 359 -23.33 0.12 20.31
CA ARG A 359 -23.02 -1.12 21.03
C ARG A 359 -23.89 -2.29 20.56
N GLU A 360 -25.20 -2.08 20.42
CA GLU A 360 -26.14 -3.09 19.91
C GLU A 360 -25.90 -3.47 18.45
N ALA A 361 -25.47 -2.53 17.60
CA ALA A 361 -25.04 -2.79 16.24
C ALA A 361 -23.79 -3.67 16.21
N MET A 362 -22.74 -3.28 16.94
CA MET A 362 -21.45 -3.95 16.95
C MET A 362 -21.52 -5.35 17.56
N VAL A 363 -22.43 -5.64 18.50
CA VAL A 363 -22.68 -7.01 18.99
C VAL A 363 -23.08 -7.96 17.85
N ARG A 364 -23.81 -7.49 16.83
CA ARG A 364 -24.23 -8.30 15.68
C ARG A 364 -23.10 -8.40 14.67
N ILE A 365 -22.57 -7.25 14.24
CA ILE A 365 -21.46 -7.15 13.29
C ILE A 365 -20.28 -8.02 13.77
N ALA A 366 -19.91 -7.98 15.05
CA ALA A 366 -18.80 -8.77 15.58
C ALA A 366 -18.97 -10.29 15.42
N GLU A 367 -20.18 -10.83 15.53
CA GLU A 367 -20.43 -12.26 15.31
C GLU A 367 -20.40 -12.62 13.82
N ASP A 368 -20.74 -11.68 12.95
CA ASP A 368 -20.81 -11.83 11.50
C ASP A 368 -19.40 -11.72 10.90
N GLU A 369 -18.62 -10.70 11.30
CA GLU A 369 -17.20 -10.58 11.01
C GLU A 369 -16.37 -11.76 11.53
N THR A 370 -16.75 -12.35 12.66
CA THR A 370 -16.10 -13.58 13.16
C THR A 370 -16.32 -14.76 12.21
N ARG A 371 -17.42 -14.78 11.42
CA ARG A 371 -17.66 -15.74 10.33
C ARG A 371 -16.89 -15.37 9.06
N HIS A 372 -16.78 -14.09 8.73
CA HIS A 372 -16.01 -13.58 7.58
C HIS A 372 -14.52 -13.92 7.71
N ALA A 373 -13.94 -13.63 8.89
CA ALA A 373 -12.59 -14.03 9.25
C ALA A 373 -12.40 -15.56 9.17
N ALA A 374 -13.33 -16.34 9.75
CA ALA A 374 -13.27 -17.81 9.68
C ALA A 374 -13.26 -18.34 8.25
N LEU A 375 -14.13 -17.79 7.38
CA LEU A 375 -14.18 -18.10 5.96
C LEU A 375 -12.85 -17.80 5.26
N SER A 376 -12.25 -16.64 5.51
CA SER A 376 -10.95 -16.27 4.92
C SER A 376 -9.87 -17.32 5.24
N TRP A 377 -9.82 -17.80 6.49
CA TRP A 377 -8.90 -18.87 6.87
C TRP A 377 -9.27 -20.27 6.36
N ASP A 378 -10.54 -20.54 6.05
CA ASP A 378 -10.96 -21.80 5.42
C ASP A 378 -10.66 -21.80 3.91
N ILE A 379 -10.76 -20.64 3.25
CA ILE A 379 -10.29 -20.41 1.87
C ILE A 379 -8.78 -20.57 1.79
N ASP A 380 -8.02 -19.98 2.72
CA ASP A 380 -6.56 -20.15 2.81
C ASP A 380 -6.17 -21.63 2.97
N GLN A 381 -6.84 -22.35 3.88
CA GLN A 381 -6.64 -23.79 4.07
C GLN A 381 -6.97 -24.61 2.82
N TRP A 382 -7.99 -24.22 2.05
CA TRP A 382 -8.37 -24.87 0.79
C TRP A 382 -7.42 -24.54 -0.37
N ALA A 383 -6.94 -23.30 -0.47
CA ALA A 383 -6.06 -22.83 -1.54
C ALA A 383 -4.63 -23.37 -1.37
N ARG A 384 -4.04 -23.31 -0.18
CA ARG A 384 -2.65 -23.73 0.11
C ARG A 384 -2.20 -25.03 -0.57
N PRO A 385 -2.89 -26.19 -0.50
CA PRO A 385 -2.44 -27.42 -1.14
C PRO A 385 -2.42 -27.39 -2.67
N ARG A 386 -3.06 -26.40 -3.31
CA ARG A 386 -3.12 -26.20 -4.77
C ARG A 386 -2.04 -25.25 -5.29
N LEU A 387 -1.41 -24.49 -4.40
CA LEU A 387 -0.31 -23.55 -4.70
C LEU A 387 1.06 -24.24 -4.65
N SER A 388 2.06 -23.69 -5.34
CA SER A 388 3.47 -24.09 -5.28
C SER A 388 4.10 -23.77 -3.91
N THR A 389 5.35 -24.20 -3.68
CA THR A 389 6.08 -23.85 -2.44
C THR A 389 6.39 -22.35 -2.40
N GLU A 390 6.77 -21.80 -3.55
CA GLU A 390 7.15 -20.40 -3.77
C GLU A 390 5.93 -19.48 -3.57
N GLU A 391 4.78 -19.85 -4.16
CA GLU A 391 3.51 -19.14 -3.98
C GLU A 391 3.07 -19.13 -2.50
N ARG A 392 3.18 -20.26 -1.79
CA ARG A 392 2.86 -20.34 -0.35
C ARG A 392 3.76 -19.45 0.51
N GLU A 393 5.02 -19.28 0.13
CA GLU A 393 5.96 -18.41 0.82
C GLU A 393 5.67 -16.94 0.52
N ALA A 394 5.38 -16.59 -0.74
CA ALA A 394 4.93 -15.25 -1.12
C ALA A 394 3.66 -14.82 -0.35
N LEU A 395 2.71 -15.74 -0.15
CA LEU A 395 1.53 -15.52 0.71
C LEU A 395 1.89 -15.23 2.17
N ARG A 396 2.86 -15.95 2.76
CA ARG A 396 3.32 -15.70 4.14
C ARG A 396 4.00 -14.35 4.29
N GLU A 397 4.85 -13.98 3.33
CA GLU A 397 5.50 -12.66 3.33
C GLU A 397 4.50 -11.53 3.12
N ALA A 398 3.46 -11.74 2.30
CA ALA A 398 2.35 -10.80 2.19
C ALA A 398 1.56 -10.68 3.52
N GLN A 399 1.32 -11.78 4.25
CA GLN A 399 0.71 -11.74 5.58
C GLN A 399 1.56 -10.93 6.58
N LYS A 400 2.89 -11.17 6.63
CA LYS A 400 3.80 -10.41 7.49
C LYS A 400 3.79 -8.91 7.17
N ARG A 401 3.87 -8.55 5.89
CA ARG A 401 3.78 -7.13 5.46
C ARG A 401 2.43 -6.51 5.81
N ALA A 402 1.33 -7.24 5.63
CA ALA A 402 -0.01 -6.78 6.00
C ALA A 402 -0.15 -6.56 7.51
N VAL A 403 0.46 -7.41 8.34
CA VAL A 403 0.51 -7.23 9.80
C VAL A 403 1.37 -6.03 10.19
N ALA A 404 2.50 -5.81 9.51
CA ALA A 404 3.34 -4.62 9.74
C ALA A 404 2.62 -3.31 9.36
N ALA A 405 1.97 -3.27 8.19
CA ALA A 405 1.14 -2.12 7.79
C ALA A 405 -0.05 -1.91 8.74
N LEU A 406 -0.75 -2.98 9.14
CA LEU A 406 -1.82 -2.91 10.12
C LEU A 406 -1.33 -2.40 11.50
N ARG A 407 -0.10 -2.74 11.90
CA ARG A 407 0.52 -2.23 13.12
C ARG A 407 0.73 -0.72 13.06
N GLU A 408 1.10 -0.19 11.89
CA GLU A 408 1.16 1.26 11.65
C GLU A 408 -0.25 1.87 11.67
N ASP A 409 -1.23 1.28 10.97
CA ASP A 409 -2.65 1.73 10.96
C ASP A 409 -3.23 1.86 12.38
N VAL A 410 -3.01 0.87 13.25
CA VAL A 410 -3.63 0.82 14.59
C VAL A 410 -2.88 1.60 15.67
N ALA A 411 -1.64 2.02 15.40
CA ALA A 411 -0.79 2.72 16.36
C ALA A 411 -1.19 4.19 16.59
N VAL A 412 -2.31 4.66 16.02
CA VAL A 412 -2.49 6.09 15.82
C VAL A 412 -3.78 6.67 16.38
N GLN A 413 -3.63 7.88 16.91
CA GLN A 413 -4.61 8.52 17.79
C GLN A 413 -5.90 8.89 17.04
N LEU A 414 -6.98 8.20 17.42
CA LEU A 414 -8.34 8.53 17.00
C LEU A 414 -8.91 9.69 17.82
N ASP A 415 -9.91 10.37 17.25
CA ASP A 415 -10.68 11.41 17.95
C ASP A 415 -11.35 10.84 19.21
N ALA A 416 -11.37 11.62 20.30
CA ALA A 416 -11.92 11.19 21.58
C ALA A 416 -13.40 10.78 21.51
N SER A 417 -14.17 11.35 20.58
CA SER A 417 -15.56 10.95 20.31
C SER A 417 -15.65 9.58 19.66
N ILE A 418 -14.73 9.20 18.78
CA ILE A 418 -14.67 7.87 18.16
C ILE A 418 -14.31 6.82 19.21
N ILE A 419 -13.27 7.06 20.01
CA ILE A 419 -12.87 6.18 21.12
C ILE A 419 -14.02 5.99 22.12
N THR A 420 -14.64 7.09 22.56
CA THR A 420 -15.66 7.03 23.61
C THR A 420 -17.01 6.53 23.10
N MET A 421 -17.53 7.08 22.00
CA MET A 421 -18.90 6.80 21.54
C MET A 421 -18.97 5.54 20.69
N ALA A 422 -18.05 5.35 19.75
CA ALA A 422 -17.97 4.13 18.96
C ALA A 422 -17.28 2.96 19.68
N GLY A 423 -16.56 3.23 20.77
CA GLY A 423 -15.89 2.17 21.54
C GLY A 423 -14.62 1.65 20.87
N MET A 424 -14.03 2.45 19.98
CA MET A 424 -12.73 2.14 19.39
C MET A 424 -11.66 2.11 20.48
N PRO A 425 -10.67 1.20 20.40
CA PRO A 425 -9.55 1.17 21.33
C PRO A 425 -8.70 2.45 21.23
N THR A 426 -7.96 2.77 22.30
CA THR A 426 -6.82 3.69 22.19
C THR A 426 -5.68 3.00 21.41
N PRO A 427 -4.70 3.73 20.87
CA PRO A 427 -3.56 3.13 20.16
C PRO A 427 -2.86 2.00 20.93
N GLU A 428 -2.66 2.17 22.24
CA GLU A 428 -2.00 1.20 23.09
C GLU A 428 -2.82 -0.09 23.23
N ALA A 429 -4.13 0.05 23.39
CA ALA A 429 -5.04 -1.09 23.42
C ALA A 429 -5.14 -1.77 22.04
N ALA A 430 -5.16 -0.99 20.95
CA ALA A 430 -5.25 -1.48 19.59
C ALA A 430 -4.00 -2.30 19.20
N LEU A 431 -2.82 -1.83 19.60
CA LEU A 431 -1.55 -2.56 19.48
C LEU A 431 -1.53 -3.82 20.34
N ALA A 432 -1.96 -3.79 21.60
CA ALA A 432 -2.01 -4.97 22.47
C ALA A 432 -2.98 -6.06 21.95
N LEU A 433 -4.08 -5.65 21.30
CA LEU A 433 -4.98 -6.55 20.57
C LEU A 433 -4.27 -7.21 19.39
N LEU A 434 -3.50 -6.45 18.61
CA LEU A 434 -2.75 -6.96 17.45
C LEU A 434 -1.62 -7.91 17.88
N ASP A 435 -0.84 -7.54 18.89
CA ASP A 435 0.24 -8.36 19.47
C ASP A 435 -0.24 -9.75 19.86
N THR A 436 -1.44 -9.83 20.44
CA THR A 436 -2.04 -11.10 20.86
C THR A 436 -2.42 -11.97 19.66
N LEU A 437 -2.92 -11.37 18.57
CA LEU A 437 -3.24 -12.12 17.35
C LEU A 437 -1.97 -12.58 16.62
N GLU A 438 -0.96 -11.72 16.50
CA GLU A 438 0.29 -12.01 15.81
C GLU A 438 1.00 -13.24 16.41
N GLN A 439 1.12 -13.29 17.73
CA GLN A 439 1.72 -14.41 18.47
C GLN A 439 1.01 -15.76 18.25
N ASP A 440 -0.32 -15.75 18.02
CA ASP A 440 -1.12 -16.97 17.89
C ASP A 440 -1.46 -17.34 16.41
N LEU A 441 -1.21 -16.46 15.44
CA LEU A 441 -1.66 -16.58 14.04
C LEU A 441 -0.59 -16.37 12.96
N TRP A 442 0.41 -15.49 13.18
CA TRP A 442 1.34 -15.05 12.13
C TRP A 442 2.84 -15.16 12.50
N ALA A 443 3.14 -15.57 13.74
CA ALA A 443 4.50 -15.86 14.25
C ALA A 443 5.13 -17.16 13.70
#